data_AF-A0A7K2ZSN8-F1
#
_entry.id   AF-A0A7K2ZSN8-F1
#
_cell.length_a   1.000
_cell.length_b   1.000
_cell.length_c   1.000
_cell.angle_alpha   90.00
_cell.angle_beta   90.00
_cell.angle_gamma   90.00
#
_symmetry.space_group_name_H-M   'P 1'
#
loop_
_entity.id
_entity.type
_entity.pdbx_description
1 polymer ?
#
loop_
_entity_poly.entity_id
_entity_poly.type
_entity_poly.pdbx_seq_one_letter_code
_entity_poly.pdbx_strand_id
1 'polypeptide(L)' 'MSTSAISTSTPIYDLLVQERGDALAEARTAAHRTHDEARQVLDWSSVRIAAAQREERAFSAFGRSGDDDGRVRALPM' A
#
# COMPACT_ATOMS: atom_id res chain seq x y z
N MET A 1 -55.96 -14.71 29.36
CA MET A 1 -54.87 -14.82 28.37
C MET A 1 -53.58 -14.54 29.11
N SER A 2 -52.79 -15.58 29.38
CA SER A 2 -51.55 -15.45 30.15
C SER A 2 -50.42 -15.04 29.20
N THR A 3 -50.04 -13.77 29.24
CA THR A 3 -48.87 -13.25 28.53
C THR A 3 -47.61 -13.65 29.32
N SER A 4 -47.28 -14.93 29.28
CA SER A 4 -46.09 -15.48 29.95
C SER A 4 -45.21 -16.17 28.93
N ALA A 5 -44.40 -15.38 28.24
CA ALA A 5 -43.20 -15.85 27.55
C ALA A 5 -42.24 -14.68 27.35
N ILE A 6 -41.79 -14.05 28.44
CA ILE A 6 -40.54 -13.29 28.39
C ILE A 6 -39.44 -14.35 28.39
N SER A 7 -39.15 -14.87 27.19
CA SER A 7 -38.01 -15.75 26.94
C SER A 7 -36.75 -15.00 27.33
N THR A 8 -36.27 -15.31 28.53
CA THR A 8 -35.13 -14.65 29.16
C THR A 8 -33.89 -15.43 28.73
N SER A 9 -33.18 -14.98 27.69
CA SER A 9 -31.78 -15.42 27.50
C SER A 9 -30.95 -14.54 26.56
N THR A 10 -31.56 -13.81 25.62
CA THR A 10 -30.80 -12.98 24.67
C THR A 10 -30.74 -11.53 25.17
N PRO A 11 -29.54 -10.98 25.44
CA PRO A 11 -29.36 -9.55 25.72
C PRO A 11 -30.04 -8.68 24.67
N ILE A 12 -30.63 -7.56 25.09
CA ILE A 12 -31.37 -6.65 24.18
C ILE A 12 -30.52 -6.17 23.00
N TYR A 13 -29.20 -6.01 23.19
CA TYR A 13 -28.27 -5.64 22.13
C TYR A 13 -28.16 -6.71 21.03
N ASP A 14 -28.15 -7.99 21.40
CA ASP A 14 -28.05 -9.09 20.42
C ASP A 14 -29.33 -9.18 19.58
N LEU A 15 -30.50 -8.90 20.17
CA LEU A 15 -31.76 -8.79 19.42
C LEU A 15 -31.74 -7.62 18.44
N LEU A 16 -31.25 -6.46 18.87
CA LEU A 16 -31.16 -5.29 18.00
C LEU A 16 -30.18 -5.51 16.85
N VAL A 17 -29.05 -6.19 17.09
CA VAL A 17 -28.10 -6.58 16.05
C VAL A 17 -28.74 -7.58 15.08
N GLN A 18 -29.51 -8.55 15.57
CA GLN A 18 -30.23 -9.50 14.70
C GLN A 18 -31.28 -8.82 13.83
N GLU A 19 -32.01 -7.84 14.37
CA GLU A 19 -33.08 -7.15 13.63
C GLU A 19 -32.56 -6.07 12.67
N ARG A 20 -31.48 -5.36 13.05
CA ARG A 20 -31.04 -4.12 12.38
C ARG A 20 -29.62 -4.19 11.82
N GLY A 21 -28.88 -5.24 12.12
CA GLY A 21 -27.45 -5.36 11.80
C GLY A 21 -26.53 -4.72 12.83
N ASP A 22 -25.26 -5.12 12.81
CA ASP A 22 -24.21 -4.58 13.67
C ASP A 22 -23.54 -3.38 13.00
N ALA A 23 -24.13 -2.21 13.19
CA ALA A 23 -23.61 -0.96 12.63
C ALA A 23 -22.17 -0.65 13.07
N LEU A 24 -21.75 -1.09 14.28
CA LEU A 24 -20.39 -0.86 14.77
C LEU A 24 -19.39 -1.76 14.04
N ALA A 25 -19.72 -3.03 13.85
CA ALA A 25 -18.89 -3.95 13.06
C ALA A 25 -18.80 -3.52 11.60
N GLU A 26 -19.91 -3.05 11.01
CA GLU A 26 -19.94 -2.52 9.65
C GLU A 26 -19.07 -1.26 9.51
N ALA A 27 -19.20 -0.30 10.43
CA ALA A 27 -18.40 0.91 10.44
C ALA A 27 -16.90 0.60 10.58
N ARG A 28 -16.54 -0.36 11.46
CA ARG A 28 -15.15 -0.82 11.60
C ARG A 28 -14.63 -1.45 10.32
N THR A 29 -15.45 -2.26 9.65
CA THR A 29 -15.09 -2.88 8.37
C THR A 29 -14.88 -1.84 7.29
N ALA A 30 -15.77 -0.86 7.19
CA ALA A 30 -15.66 0.26 6.25
C ALA A 30 -14.38 1.06 6.51
N ALA A 31 -14.09 1.40 7.77
CA ALA A 31 -12.88 2.13 8.15
C ALA A 31 -11.60 1.39 7.75
N HIS A 32 -11.52 0.07 7.97
CA HIS A 32 -10.36 -0.72 7.53
C HIS A 32 -10.19 -0.71 6.01
N ARG A 33 -11.27 -0.92 5.25
CA ARG A 33 -11.21 -0.88 3.78
C ARG A 33 -10.74 0.48 3.28
N THR A 34 -11.33 1.56 3.79
CA THR A 34 -10.94 2.92 3.41
C THR A 34 -9.48 3.21 3.76
N HIS A 35 -9.01 2.74 4.92
CA HIS A 35 -7.61 2.91 5.30
C HIS A 35 -6.66 2.15 4.37
N ASP A 36 -6.99 0.91 4.02
CA ASP A 36 -6.15 0.09 3.15
C ASP A 36 -6.13 0.63 1.71
N GLU A 37 -7.28 1.07 1.19
CA GLU A 37 -7.39 1.74 -0.10
C GLU A 37 -6.58 3.05 -0.12
N ALA A 38 -6.71 3.88 0.91
CA ALA A 38 -5.95 5.12 1.02
C ALA A 38 -4.44 4.84 1.07
N ARG A 39 -4.02 3.83 1.83
CA ARG A 39 -2.62 3.41 1.91
C ARG A 39 -2.09 2.96 0.55
N GLN A 40 -2.89 2.23 -0.24
CA GLN A 40 -2.48 1.78 -1.56
C GLN A 40 -2.39 2.92 -2.57
N VAL A 41 -3.39 3.81 -2.60
CA VAL A 41 -3.44 4.94 -3.54
C VAL A 41 -2.36 5.97 -3.23
N LEU A 42 -2.05 6.18 -1.95
CA LEU A 42 -1.04 7.12 -1.51
C LEU A 42 0.37 6.50 -1.41
N ASP A 43 0.58 5.29 -1.95
CA ASP A 43 1.92 4.73 -2.01
C ASP A 43 2.72 5.25 -3.22
N TRP A 44 3.61 6.20 -2.95
CA TRP A 44 4.55 6.77 -3.92
C TRP A 44 5.92 6.06 -3.94
N SER A 45 6.04 4.90 -3.30
CA SER A 45 7.30 4.14 -3.23
C SER A 45 7.89 3.85 -4.61
N SER A 46 7.05 3.40 -5.55
CA SER A 46 7.45 3.07 -6.92
C SER A 46 8.05 4.28 -7.67
N VAL A 47 7.46 5.46 -7.52
CA VAL A 47 7.96 6.71 -8.11
C VAL A 47 9.33 7.07 -7.54
N ARG A 48 9.50 6.95 -6.22
CA ARG A 48 10.80 7.22 -5.57
C ARG A 48 11.87 6.23 -5.99
N ILE A 49 11.54 4.94 -6.12
CA ILE A 49 12.47 3.91 -6.59
C ILE A 49 12.88 4.19 -8.04
N ALA A 50 11.93 4.52 -8.93
CA ALA A 50 12.23 4.85 -10.32
C ALA A 50 13.12 6.09 -10.45
N ALA A 51 12.89 7.11 -9.62
CA ALA A 51 13.73 8.31 -9.58
C ALA A 51 15.17 7.98 -9.16
N ALA A 52 15.36 7.18 -8.10
CA ALA A 52 16.68 6.77 -7.63
C ALA A 52 17.45 5.97 -8.69
N GLN A 53 16.79 5.03 -9.38
CA GLN A 53 17.41 4.26 -10.47
C GLN A 53 17.82 5.14 -11.66
N ARG A 54 17.03 6.18 -11.98
CA ARG A 54 17.37 7.14 -13.04
C ARG A 54 18.61 7.92 -12.68
N GLU A 55 18.72 8.36 -11.44
CA GLU A 55 19.88 9.09 -10.92
C GLU A 55 21.15 8.22 -10.95
N GLU A 56 21.08 6.98 -10.47
CA GLU A 56 22.20 6.03 -10.51
C GLU A 56 22.70 5.76 -11.94
N ARG A 57 21.78 5.60 -12.91
CA ARG A 57 22.14 5.46 -14.32
C ARG A 57 22.76 6.73 -14.88
N ALA A 58 22.29 7.91 -14.49
CA ALA A 58 22.86 9.17 -14.94
C ALA A 58 24.30 9.34 -14.43
N PHE A 59 24.59 8.99 -13.17
CA PHE A 59 25.95 9.00 -12.64
C PHE A 59 26.85 7.93 -13.27
N SER A 60 26.30 6.74 -13.57
CA SER A 60 27.04 5.66 -14.25
C SER A 60 27.34 5.96 -15.72
N ALA A 61 26.48 6.73 -16.40
CA ALA A 61 26.68 7.13 -17.81
C ALA A 61 27.93 8.00 -18.01
N PHE A 62 28.42 8.66 -16.95
CA PHE A 62 29.64 9.45 -16.97
C PHE A 62 30.88 8.72 -16.39
N GLY A 63 30.72 7.46 -15.95
CA GLY A 63 31.72 6.73 -15.17
C GLY A 63 32.60 5.72 -15.92
N ARG A 64 32.52 5.60 -17.25
CA ARG A 64 33.38 4.67 -18.03
C ARG A 64 34.03 5.35 -19.23
N SER A 65 34.90 6.31 -18.96
CA SER A 65 35.89 6.78 -19.92
C SER A 65 37.16 7.20 -19.18
N GLY A 66 37.75 6.24 -18.47
CA GLY A 66 38.94 6.48 -17.67
C GLY A 66 39.54 5.16 -17.23
N ASP A 67 39.93 4.33 -18.19
CA ASP A 67 41.02 3.35 -18.02
C ASP A 67 41.65 3.09 -19.40
N ASP A 68 42.77 3.78 -19.58
CA ASP A 68 44.00 3.43 -20.28
C ASP A 68 44.01 2.22 -21.25
N ASP A 69 44.38 2.47 -22.51
CA ASP A 69 45.43 1.68 -23.14
C ASP A 69 46.22 2.57 -24.11
N GLY A 70 47.36 3.07 -23.63
CA GLY A 70 48.33 3.88 -24.34
C GLY A 70 48.93 3.21 -25.58
N ARG A 71 48.15 3.12 -26.67
CA ARG A 71 48.68 2.84 -28.01
C ARG A 71 48.89 4.13 -28.79
N VAL A 72 50.13 4.62 -28.74
CA VAL A 72 50.70 5.57 -29.70
C VAL A 72 50.47 5.04 -31.13
N ARG A 73 49.52 5.64 -31.85
CA ARG A 73 49.36 5.43 -33.29
C ARG A 73 50.50 6.18 -34.00
N ALA A 74 51.49 5.43 -34.49
CA ALA A 74 52.41 5.93 -35.49
C ALA A 74 51.63 6.27 -36.79
N LEU A 75 51.79 7.49 -37.29
CA LEU A 75 51.26 7.95 -38.57
C LEU A 75 52.23 7.53 -39.69
N PRO A 76 51.77 6.87 -40.77
CA PRO A 76 52.59 6.66 -41.95
C PRO A 76 52.66 7.94 -42.79
N MET A 77 53.86 8.23 -43.28
CA MET A 77 54.18 9.25 -44.29
C MET A 77 53.58 8.91 -45.65
#